data_AF-A0A2N5WU54-F1
#
_entry.id   AF-A0A2N5WU54-F1
#
_cell.length_a   1.000
_cell.length_b   1.000
_cell.length_c   1.000
_cell.angle_alpha   90.00
_cell.angle_beta   90.00
_cell.angle_gamma   90.00
#
_symmetry.space_group_name_H-M   'P 1'
#
loop_
_entity.id
_entity.type
_entity.pdbx_description
1 polymer ?
#
loop_
_entity_poly.entity_id
_entity_poly.type
_entity_poly.pdbx_seq_one_letter_code
_entity_poly.pdbx_strand_id
1 'polypeptide(L)'
;MGKRHEAAAERRDREFEGFVAGAAGRLLHAATLLTGDRAAAERLVERALARTWACWLQLRDEDPYALARLELVTAYDRGWGPLSPRARRGGGVLARLAPRE
;
A
#
# COMPACT_ATOMS: atom_id res chain seq x y z
N MET A 1 -1.07 -9.91 34.11
CA MET A 1 -0.21 -9.37 33.03
C MET A 1 -0.95 -8.82 31.78
N GLY A 2 -2.29 -8.87 31.67
CA GLY A 2 -3.00 -8.61 30.39
C GLY A 2 -3.35 -7.14 30.04
N LYS A 3 -3.76 -6.32 31.01
CA LYS A 3 -4.34 -4.98 30.72
C LYS A 3 -3.39 -3.98 30.04
N ARG A 4 -2.08 -4.09 30.29
CA ARG A 4 -1.07 -3.18 29.71
C ARG A 4 -0.79 -3.47 28.23
N HIS A 5 -0.87 -4.74 27.82
CA HIS A 5 -0.67 -5.13 26.42
C HIS A 5 -1.89 -4.77 25.56
N GLU A 6 -3.09 -4.91 26.12
CA GLU A 6 -4.36 -4.56 25.46
C GLU A 6 -4.46 -3.05 25.23
N ALA A 7 -4.22 -2.24 26.27
CA ALA A 7 -4.20 -0.78 26.12
C ALA A 7 -3.10 -0.26 25.18
N ALA A 8 -2.00 -1.01 25.03
CA ALA A 8 -0.96 -0.69 24.06
C ALA A 8 -1.38 -1.10 22.63
N ALA A 9 -2.18 -2.16 22.47
CA ALA A 9 -2.76 -2.53 21.18
C ALA A 9 -3.80 -1.50 20.72
N GLU A 10 -4.74 -1.13 21.58
CA GLU A 10 -5.76 -0.13 21.26
C GLU A 10 -5.16 1.23 20.85
N ARG A 11 -4.05 1.64 21.48
CA ARG A 11 -3.34 2.87 21.06
C ARG A 11 -2.76 2.75 19.67
N ARG A 12 -2.17 1.61 19.32
CA ARG A 12 -1.60 1.37 17.98
C ARG A 12 -2.68 1.30 16.92
N ASP A 13 -3.80 0.64 17.21
CA ASP A 13 -4.94 0.57 16.31
C ASP A 13 -5.44 1.98 15.97
N ARG A 14 -5.61 2.85 16.97
CA ARG A 14 -6.02 4.25 16.75
C ARG A 14 -4.99 5.08 16.00
N GLU A 15 -3.71 4.87 16.26
CA GLU A 15 -2.63 5.57 15.56
C GLU A 15 -2.60 5.19 14.07
N PHE A 16 -2.74 3.90 13.78
CA PHE A 16 -2.83 3.40 12.43
C PHE A 16 -4.11 3.85 11.73
N GLU A 17 -5.26 3.82 12.40
CA GLU A 17 -6.51 4.37 11.85
C GLU A 17 -6.37 5.86 11.49
N GLY A 18 -5.75 6.66 12.37
CA GLY A 18 -5.46 8.07 12.11
C GLY A 18 -4.54 8.26 10.90
N PHE A 19 -3.50 7.43 10.79
CA PHE A 19 -2.62 7.39 9.61
C PHE A 19 -3.39 7.03 8.34
N VAL A 20 -4.18 5.95 8.35
CA VAL A 20 -4.97 5.48 7.21
C VAL A 20 -5.95 6.55 6.77
N ALA A 21 -6.66 7.20 7.70
CA ALA A 21 -7.58 8.28 7.40
C ALA A 21 -6.90 9.45 6.65
N GLY A 22 -5.64 9.77 6.99
CA GLY A 22 -4.86 10.83 6.31
C GLY A 22 -4.09 10.39 5.06
N ALA A 23 -3.76 9.10 4.92
CA ALA A 23 -2.88 8.59 3.88
C ALA A 23 -3.62 7.82 2.77
N ALA A 24 -4.76 7.19 3.07
CA ALA A 24 -5.47 6.29 2.16
C ALA A 24 -5.81 6.94 0.81
N GLY A 25 -6.31 8.19 0.83
CA GLY A 25 -6.63 8.91 -0.41
C GLY A 25 -5.41 9.12 -1.31
N ARG A 26 -4.25 9.47 -0.73
CA ARG A 26 -2.99 9.66 -1.48
C ARG A 26 -2.43 8.34 -1.99
N LEU A 27 -2.48 7.28 -1.18
CA LEU A 27 -2.05 5.93 -1.57
C LEU A 27 -2.92 5.37 -2.69
N LEU A 28 -4.23 5.58 -2.61
CA LEU A 28 -5.17 5.15 -3.63
C LEU A 28 -4.99 5.91 -4.95
N HIS A 29 -4.75 7.22 -4.89
CA HIS A 29 -4.41 7.99 -6.08
C HIS A 29 -3.15 7.44 -6.75
N ALA A 30 -2.07 7.21 -5.98
CA ALA A 30 -0.84 6.63 -6.49
C ALA A 30 -1.04 5.22 -7.08
N ALA A 31 -1.79 4.37 -6.39
CA ALA A 31 -2.12 3.02 -6.87
C ALA A 31 -2.91 3.06 -8.19
N THR A 32 -3.85 4.00 -8.31
CA THR A 32 -4.64 4.19 -9.55
C THR A 32 -3.74 4.61 -10.72
N LEU A 33 -2.72 5.43 -10.48
CA LEU A 33 -1.74 5.78 -11.51
C LEU A 33 -0.88 4.57 -11.91
N LEU A 34 -0.55 3.68 -10.97
CA LEU A 34 0.26 2.48 -11.23
C LEU A 34 -0.53 1.37 -11.96
N THR A 35 -1.80 1.18 -11.61
CA THR A 35 -2.63 0.09 -12.16
C THR A 35 -3.45 0.51 -13.37
N GLY A 36 -3.84 1.79 -13.47
CA GLY A 36 -4.80 2.28 -14.47
C GLY A 36 -6.23 1.76 -14.28
N ASP A 37 -6.49 1.00 -13.22
CA ASP A 37 -7.79 0.42 -12.88
C ASP A 37 -8.09 0.61 -11.39
N ARG A 38 -9.30 1.10 -11.11
CA ARG A 38 -9.69 1.51 -9.75
C ARG A 38 -9.85 0.32 -8.81
N ALA A 39 -10.34 -0.83 -9.29
CA ALA A 39 -10.52 -2.04 -8.48
C ALA A 39 -9.17 -2.71 -8.17
N ALA A 40 -8.24 -2.73 -9.13
CA ALA A 40 -6.88 -3.19 -8.94
C ALA A 40 -6.11 -2.28 -7.99
N ALA A 41 -6.31 -0.95 -8.07
CA ALA A 41 -5.70 0.01 -7.16
C ALA A 41 -6.14 -0.22 -5.71
N GLU A 42 -7.43 -0.48 -5.50
CA GLU A 42 -8.03 -0.80 -4.19
C GLU A 42 -7.35 -2.00 -3.54
N ARG A 43 -7.25 -3.11 -4.28
CA ARG A 43 -6.59 -4.34 -3.80
C ARG A 43 -5.10 -4.14 -3.52
N LEU A 44 -4.43 -3.32 -4.33
CA LEU A 44 -3.02 -3.00 -4.13
C LEU A 44 -2.81 -2.19 -2.85
N VAL A 45 -3.67 -1.19 -2.59
CA VAL A 45 -3.64 -0.40 -1.36
C VAL A 45 -3.94 -1.27 -0.14
N GLU A 46 -4.95 -2.14 -0.20
CA GLU A 46 -5.28 -3.06 0.89
C GLU A 46 -4.08 -3.93 1.27
N ARG A 47 -3.41 -4.53 0.27
CA ARG A 47 -2.21 -5.35 0.50
C ARG A 47 -1.06 -4.55 1.09
N ALA A 48 -0.84 -3.32 0.62
CA ALA A 48 0.21 -2.44 1.13
C ALA A 48 -0.06 -2.02 2.59
N LEU A 49 -1.31 -1.67 2.91
CA LEU A 49 -1.72 -1.30 4.26
C LEU A 49 -1.64 -2.48 5.23
N ALA A 50 -2.03 -3.68 4.80
CA ALA A 50 -1.89 -4.89 5.62
C ALA A 50 -0.42 -5.18 5.98
N ARG A 51 0.50 -4.98 5.02
CA ARG A 51 1.93 -5.19 5.27
C ARG A 51 2.54 -4.05 6.11
N THR A 52 2.07 -2.82 5.90
CA THR A 52 2.41 -1.66 6.74
C THR A 52 1.98 -1.89 8.19
N TRP A 53 0.79 -2.43 8.41
CA TRP A 53 0.30 -2.80 9.74
C TRP A 53 1.17 -3.87 10.41
N ALA A 54 1.58 -4.90 9.67
CA ALA A 54 2.49 -5.93 10.18
C ALA A 54 3.86 -5.36 10.59
N CYS A 55 4.35 -4.37 9.85
CA CYS A 55 5.59 -3.67 10.17
C CYS A 55 5.42 -2.59 11.24
N TRP A 56 4.20 -2.11 11.51
CA TRP A 56 3.88 -1.02 12.44
C TRP A 56 4.48 -1.19 13.83
N LEU A 57 4.60 -2.43 14.29
CA LEU A 57 5.21 -2.77 15.59
C LEU A 57 6.73 -2.51 15.65
N GLN A 58 7.38 -2.38 14.50
CA GLN A 58 8.82 -2.16 14.36
C GLN A 58 9.17 -0.72 13.95
N LEU A 59 8.18 0.10 13.54
CA LEU A 59 8.42 1.51 13.27
C LEU A 59 8.69 2.24 14.58
N ARG A 60 9.94 2.64 14.78
CA ARG A 60 10.33 3.49 15.92
C ARG A 60 10.64 4.93 15.52
N ASP A 61 11.05 5.18 14.27
CA ASP A 61 11.47 6.51 13.79
C ASP A 61 11.25 6.74 12.28
N GLU A 62 10.66 5.77 11.56
CA GLU A 62 10.52 5.83 10.11
C GLU A 62 9.19 6.50 9.71
N ASP A 63 9.18 7.28 8.62
CA ASP A 63 7.96 7.92 8.12
C ASP A 63 6.95 6.84 7.67
N PRO A 64 5.77 6.72 8.31
CA PRO A 64 4.82 5.65 8.01
C PRO A 64 4.27 5.75 6.59
N TYR A 65 4.23 6.96 6.01
CA TYR A 65 3.82 7.15 4.62
C TYR A 65 4.87 6.65 3.63
N ALA A 66 6.17 6.88 3.90
CA ALA A 66 7.27 6.37 3.11
C ALA A 66 7.27 4.83 3.09
N LEU A 67 7.06 4.18 4.25
CA LEU A 67 6.93 2.74 4.32
C LEU A 67 5.71 2.25 3.52
N ALA A 68 4.53 2.85 3.71
CA ALA A 68 3.33 2.45 2.97
C ALA A 68 3.50 2.60 1.45
N ARG A 69 4.21 3.64 1.01
CA ARG A 69 4.52 3.86 -0.41
C ARG A 69 5.54 2.86 -0.95
N LEU A 70 6.57 2.52 -0.18
CA LEU A 70 7.53 1.47 -0.54
C LEU A 70 6.81 0.12 -0.67
N GLU A 71 5.94 -0.19 0.29
CA GLU A 71 5.13 -1.39 0.34
C GLU A 71 4.17 -1.50 -0.85
N LEU A 72 3.56 -0.38 -1.25
CA LEU A 72 2.71 -0.27 -2.44
C LEU A 72 3.48 -0.58 -3.73
N VAL A 73 4.65 0.04 -3.93
CA VAL A 73 5.50 -0.18 -5.11
C VAL A 73 6.04 -1.60 -5.14
N THR A 74 6.49 -2.11 -3.99
CA THR A 74 6.98 -3.49 -3.85
C THR A 74 5.89 -4.51 -4.16
N ALA A 75 4.65 -4.28 -3.70
CA ALA A 75 3.52 -5.15 -4.00
C ALA A 75 3.12 -5.13 -5.49
N TYR A 76 3.32 -4.00 -6.16
CA TYR A 76 3.12 -3.87 -7.60
C TYR A 76 4.20 -4.63 -8.39
N ASP A 77 5.47 -4.41 -8.03
CA ASP A 77 6.65 -5.01 -8.67
C ASP A 77 6.69 -6.53 -8.54
N ARG A 78 6.40 -7.06 -7.33
CA ARG A 78 6.39 -8.51 -7.05
C ARG A 78 5.30 -9.30 -7.76
N GLY A 79 4.53 -8.66 -8.64
CA GLY A 79 3.46 -9.29 -9.37
C GLY A 79 2.28 -9.54 -8.42
N TRP A 80 1.36 -8.58 -8.39
CA TRP A 80 0.15 -8.64 -7.58
C TRP A 80 -0.73 -9.89 -7.87
N GLY A 81 -0.47 -10.61 -8.98
CA GLY A 81 -0.87 -12.00 -9.32
C GLY A 81 -1.42 -12.16 -10.75
N PRO A 82 -1.81 -13.37 -11.24
CA PRO A 82 -1.20 -14.69 -11.03
C PRO A 82 -0.37 -15.22 -12.22
N LEU A 83 -0.16 -14.44 -13.30
CA LEU A 83 0.60 -14.83 -14.50
C LEU A 83 1.47 -13.67 -15.01
N SER A 84 2.27 -13.06 -14.13
CA SER A 84 3.13 -11.95 -14.55
C SER A 84 4.42 -12.48 -15.20
N PRO A 85 4.58 -12.31 -16.53
CA PRO A 85 5.38 -11.23 -17.12
C PRO A 85 4.51 -10.08 -17.65
N ARG A 86 3.42 -9.80 -16.93
CA ARG A 86 2.13 -9.36 -17.50
C ARG A 86 1.36 -8.47 -16.55
N ALA A 87 1.96 -7.33 -16.27
CA ALA A 87 1.28 -6.08 -16.61
C ALA A 87 0.92 -6.00 -18.13
N ARG A 88 0.54 -7.09 -18.83
CA ARG A 88 0.28 -7.08 -20.27
C ARG A 88 -0.97 -6.26 -20.47
N ARG A 89 -0.80 -5.06 -21.02
CA ARG A 89 -1.83 -4.04 -21.28
C ARG A 89 -2.11 -3.16 -20.06
N GLY A 90 -1.25 -2.15 -19.88
CA GLY A 90 -1.80 -0.84 -19.57
C GLY A 90 -2.89 -0.53 -20.61
N GLY A 91 -4.14 -0.53 -20.19
CA GLY A 91 -5.28 -0.04 -20.96
C GLY A 91 -5.62 1.41 -20.61
N GLY A 92 -4.76 2.06 -19.81
CA GLY A 92 -4.89 3.47 -19.41
C GLY A 92 -3.88 4.35 -20.15
N VAL A 93 -4.11 5.67 -20.10
CA VAL A 93 -3.35 6.72 -20.82
C VAL A 93 -1.82 6.57 -20.75
N LEU A 94 -1.27 6.03 -19.67
CA LEU A 94 0.17 5.83 -19.44
C LEU A 94 0.77 4.66 -20.24
N ALA A 95 -0.06 3.78 -20.80
CA ALA A 95 0.41 2.72 -21.69
C ALA A 95 1.07 3.26 -22.97
N ARG A 96 0.71 4.48 -23.38
CA ARG A 96 1.35 5.18 -24.51
C ARG A 96 2.73 5.75 -24.16
N LEU A 97 3.07 5.82 -22.87
CA LEU A 97 4.34 6.29 -22.34
C LEU A 97 5.23 5.13 -21.87
N ALA A 98 4.81 3.88 -22.04
CA ALA A 98 5.67 2.75 -21.75
C ALA A 98 6.95 2.85 -22.60
N PRO A 99 8.15 2.73 -21.99
CA PRO A 99 9.41 2.90 -22.71
C PRO A 99 9.48 1.92 -23.88
N ARG A 100 9.67 2.47 -25.08
CA ARG A 100 10.07 1.72 -26.27
C ARG A 100 11.59 1.60 -26.21
N GLU A 101 12.07 0.46 -25.75
CA GLU A 101 13.41 -0.01 -26.08
C GLU A 101 13.33 -0.95 -27.28
#